data_AF-T1B566-F1
#
_entry.id   AF-T1B566-F1
#
_cell.length_a   1.000
_cell.length_b   1.000
_cell.length_c   1.000
_cell.angle_alpha   90.00
_cell.angle_beta   90.00
_cell.angle_gamma   90.00
#
_symmetry.space_group_name_H-M   'P 1'
#
loop_
_entity.id
_entity.type
_entity.pdbx_description
1 polymer ?
#
loop_
_entity_poly.entity_id
_entity_poly.type
_entity_poly.pdbx_seq_one_letter_code
_entity_poly.pdbx_strand_id
1 'polypeptide(L)'
;MHSAGYADADIEWSENCGPPTSPEAFARETIFVICNSGMKNTVARGIFNRVCGALARGESARAVFNHPGKARAIDDIWGRREEYFTGFLAAADALEYCASIPWIGGITKYHLAKNFGAQVAKPDVHLQRLAALEDSTPQALCERLAQERGFKVATVDVLLWRACAVGIIDSRTGAIHVPQQRAAAN
;
A
#
# COMPACT_ATOMS: atom_id res chain seq x y z
N MET A 1 -19.32 -17.82 7.30
CA MET A 1 -18.12 -18.20 6.52
C MET A 1 -17.00 -17.20 6.75
N HIS A 2 -16.37 -17.23 7.94
CA HIS A 2 -15.22 -16.39 8.30
C HIS A 2 -14.04 -17.31 8.65
N SER A 3 -13.38 -17.88 7.64
CA SER A 3 -12.26 -18.83 7.86
C SER A 3 -11.04 -18.63 6.96
N ALA A 4 -11.03 -17.65 6.05
CA ALA A 4 -9.79 -17.18 5.45
C ALA A 4 -9.26 -16.03 6.31
N GLY A 5 -8.07 -16.18 6.88
CA GLY A 5 -7.40 -15.07 7.56
C GLY A 5 -7.13 -13.94 6.56
N TYR A 6 -6.84 -12.73 7.04
CA TYR A 6 -6.47 -11.59 6.18
C TYR A 6 -5.32 -11.91 5.20
N ALA A 7 -4.49 -12.90 5.52
CA ALA A 7 -3.34 -13.34 4.73
C ALA A 7 -3.74 -13.84 3.34
N ASP A 8 -4.76 -14.70 3.20
CA ASP A 8 -5.09 -15.30 1.90
C ASP A 8 -5.55 -14.23 0.90
N ALA A 9 -6.40 -13.30 1.37
CA ALA A 9 -6.87 -12.19 0.56
C ALA A 9 -5.74 -11.19 0.21
N ASP A 10 -4.81 -10.93 1.14
CA ASP A 10 -3.66 -10.07 0.90
C ASP A 10 -2.68 -10.70 -0.11
N ILE A 11 -2.45 -12.03 -0.04
CA ILE A 11 -1.62 -12.79 -0.99
C ILE A 11 -2.28 -12.79 -2.36
N GLU A 12 -3.54 -13.20 -2.45
CA GLU A 12 -4.29 -13.27 -3.71
C GLU A 12 -4.29 -11.91 -4.41
N TRP A 13 -4.54 -10.83 -3.68
CA TRP A 13 -4.48 -9.49 -4.23
C TRP A 13 -3.06 -9.14 -4.72
N SER A 14 -2.04 -9.28 -3.87
CA SER A 14 -0.67 -8.86 -4.21
C SER A 14 -0.06 -9.68 -5.35
N GLU A 15 -0.34 -10.99 -5.39
CA GLU A 15 0.12 -11.87 -6.47
C GLU A 15 -0.56 -11.56 -7.81
N ASN A 16 -1.74 -10.94 -7.80
CA ASN A 16 -2.46 -10.55 -9.02
C ASN A 16 -2.37 -9.04 -9.35
N CYS A 17 -1.68 -8.24 -8.53
CA CYS A 17 -1.42 -6.85 -8.85
C CYS A 17 -0.61 -6.70 -10.13
N GLY A 18 -1.00 -5.71 -10.93
CA GLY A 18 -0.36 -5.33 -12.19
C GLY A 18 -0.64 -3.86 -12.52
N PRO A 19 -0.17 -3.38 -13.68
CA PRO A 19 -0.42 -2.01 -14.11
C PRO A 19 -1.91 -1.69 -14.13
N PRO A 20 -2.32 -0.46 -13.77
CA PRO A 20 -3.72 -0.05 -13.81
C PRO A 20 -4.25 -0.12 -15.24
N THR A 21 -5.51 -0.53 -15.40
CA THR A 21 -6.13 -0.75 -16.71
C THR A 21 -6.99 0.42 -17.18
N SER A 22 -7.19 1.43 -16.34
CA SER A 22 -7.93 2.65 -16.68
C SER A 22 -7.44 3.86 -15.87
N PRO A 23 -7.73 5.09 -16.34
CA PRO A 23 -7.49 6.32 -15.59
C PRO A 23 -8.15 6.32 -14.20
N GLU A 24 -9.37 5.80 -14.09
CA GLU A 24 -10.10 5.66 -12.83
C GLU A 24 -9.40 4.68 -11.89
N ALA A 25 -8.94 3.53 -12.39
CA ALA A 25 -8.21 2.55 -11.57
C ALA A 25 -6.89 3.14 -11.05
N PHE A 26 -6.14 3.82 -11.92
CA PHE A 26 -4.93 4.55 -11.56
C PHE A 26 -5.19 5.59 -10.47
N ALA A 27 -6.19 6.45 -10.67
CA ALA A 27 -6.51 7.51 -9.72
C ALA A 27 -6.96 6.95 -8.37
N ARG A 28 -7.81 5.93 -8.37
CA ARG A 28 -8.29 5.30 -7.12
C ARG A 28 -7.15 4.71 -6.31
N GLU A 29 -6.22 4.02 -6.94
CA GLU A 29 -5.08 3.44 -6.23
C GLU A 29 -4.15 4.53 -5.67
N THR A 30 -3.88 5.56 -6.47
CA THR A 30 -3.10 6.73 -6.04
C THR A 30 -3.75 7.43 -4.84
N ILE A 31 -5.06 7.65 -4.89
CA ILE A 31 -5.84 8.27 -3.81
C ILE A 31 -5.83 7.38 -2.56
N PHE A 32 -5.89 6.06 -2.71
CA PHE A 32 -5.77 5.13 -1.60
C PHE A 32 -4.41 5.28 -0.91
N VAL A 33 -3.31 5.33 -1.66
CA VAL A 33 -1.96 5.56 -1.11
C VAL A 33 -1.86 6.89 -0.36
N ILE A 34 -2.43 7.98 -0.90
CA ILE A 34 -2.47 9.29 -0.23
C ILE A 34 -3.26 9.21 1.08
N CYS A 35 -4.44 8.57 1.07
CA CYS A 35 -5.24 8.34 2.28
C CYS A 35 -4.48 7.50 3.31
N ASN A 36 -3.72 6.50 2.87
CA ASN A 36 -2.98 5.57 3.72
C ASN A 36 -1.73 6.18 4.36
N SER A 37 -1.12 7.18 3.71
CA SER A 37 0.11 7.80 4.22
C SER A 37 -0.06 8.42 5.62
N GLY A 38 0.73 7.96 6.59
CA GLY A 38 0.78 8.53 7.95
C GLY A 38 -0.34 8.10 8.91
N MET A 39 -1.07 7.02 8.64
CA MET A 39 -2.11 6.52 9.55
C MET A 39 -2.29 4.99 9.48
N LYS A 40 -3.11 4.44 10.40
CA LYS A 40 -3.48 3.01 10.37
C LYS A 40 -4.32 2.71 9.13
N ASN A 41 -4.06 1.57 8.49
CA ASN A 41 -4.79 1.13 7.29
C ASN A 41 -6.32 1.06 7.47
N THR A 42 -6.81 0.66 8.64
CA THR A 42 -8.25 0.63 8.94
C THR A 42 -8.88 2.03 8.89
N VAL A 43 -8.19 3.04 9.41
CA VAL A 43 -8.62 4.45 9.34
C VAL A 43 -8.55 4.94 7.89
N ALA A 44 -7.46 4.63 7.19
CA ALA A 44 -7.26 5.01 5.79
C ALA A 44 -8.37 4.50 4.87
N ARG A 45 -8.79 3.23 5.03
CA ARG A 45 -9.91 2.66 4.25
C ARG A 45 -11.21 3.43 4.44
N GLY A 46 -11.53 3.84 5.67
CA GLY A 46 -12.71 4.65 5.96
C GLY A 46 -12.66 6.05 5.32
N ILE A 47 -11.48 6.69 5.32
CA ILE A 47 -11.29 7.98 4.65
C ILE A 47 -11.40 7.83 3.14
N PHE A 48 -10.71 6.83 2.57
CA PHE A 48 -10.73 6.52 1.14
C PHE A 48 -12.15 6.36 0.61
N ASN A 49 -12.97 5.55 1.28
CA ASN A 49 -14.36 5.33 0.87
C ASN A 49 -15.19 6.63 0.84
N ARG A 50 -15.01 7.50 1.84
CA ARG A 50 -15.69 8.81 1.88
C ARG A 50 -15.21 9.73 0.77
N VAL A 51 -13.90 9.77 0.52
CA VAL A 51 -13.28 10.54 -0.56
C VAL A 51 -13.81 10.10 -1.92
N CYS A 52 -13.79 8.80 -2.24
CA CYS A 52 -14.36 8.28 -3.48
C CYS A 52 -15.85 8.61 -3.63
N GLY A 53 -16.62 8.55 -2.54
CA GLY A 53 -18.02 8.96 -2.55
C GLY A 53 -18.22 10.44 -2.90
N ALA A 54 -17.40 11.34 -2.33
CA ALA A 54 -17.43 12.77 -2.65
C ALA A 54 -17.07 13.03 -4.11
N LEU A 55 -15.97 12.45 -4.59
CA LEU A 55 -15.51 12.61 -5.98
C LEU A 55 -16.53 12.09 -7.00
N ALA A 56 -17.22 10.98 -6.69
CA ALA A 56 -18.27 10.44 -7.55
C ALA A 56 -19.50 11.36 -7.66
N ARG A 57 -19.74 12.24 -6.67
CA ARG A 57 -20.77 13.29 -6.72
C ARG A 57 -20.28 14.60 -7.33
N GLY A 58 -19.04 14.66 -7.80
CA GLY A 58 -18.41 15.88 -8.30
C GLY A 58 -17.99 16.85 -7.18
N GLU A 59 -17.91 16.38 -5.93
CA GLU A 59 -17.48 17.18 -4.79
C GLU A 59 -15.96 17.07 -4.58
N SER A 60 -15.36 18.11 -3.98
CA SER A 60 -13.97 18.08 -3.54
C SER A 60 -13.75 17.10 -2.39
N ALA A 61 -12.60 16.42 -2.39
CA ALA A 61 -12.13 15.59 -1.28
C ALA A 61 -12.04 16.37 0.04
N ARG A 62 -11.87 17.70 -0.02
CA ARG A 62 -11.82 18.59 1.15
C ARG A 62 -13.09 18.54 1.99
N ALA A 63 -14.24 18.23 1.39
CA ALA A 63 -15.53 18.12 2.09
C ALA A 63 -15.54 16.99 3.13
N VAL A 64 -14.71 15.96 2.94
CA VAL A 64 -14.72 14.74 3.77
C VAL A 64 -13.36 14.40 4.38
N PHE A 65 -12.28 14.99 3.87
CA PHE A 65 -10.92 14.77 4.36
C PHE A 65 -10.30 16.08 4.86
N ASN A 66 -10.24 16.23 6.20
CA ASN A 66 -9.70 17.44 6.82
C ASN A 66 -8.16 17.51 6.79
N HIS A 67 -7.58 17.37 5.60
CA HIS A 67 -6.15 17.54 5.35
C HIS A 67 -5.96 18.35 4.06
N PRO A 68 -5.71 19.68 4.13
CA PRO A 68 -5.73 20.56 2.95
C PRO A 68 -4.80 20.12 1.82
N GLY A 69 -3.54 19.76 2.15
CA GLY A 69 -2.55 19.33 1.15
C GLY A 69 -2.96 18.05 0.41
N LYS A 70 -3.31 16.99 1.14
CA LYS A 70 -3.83 15.74 0.59
C LYS A 70 -5.11 15.94 -0.22
N ALA A 71 -6.07 16.72 0.29
CA ALA A 71 -7.31 16.98 -0.42
C ALA A 71 -7.06 17.66 -1.76
N ARG A 72 -6.20 18.68 -1.79
CA ARG A 72 -5.80 19.35 -3.04
C ARG A 72 -5.13 18.40 -4.03
N ALA A 73 -4.22 17.54 -3.55
CA ALA A 73 -3.57 16.55 -4.41
C ALA A 73 -4.57 15.55 -4.98
N ILE A 74 -5.49 15.04 -4.15
CA ILE A 74 -6.56 14.12 -4.57
C ILE A 74 -7.45 14.76 -5.64
N ASP A 75 -7.87 16.02 -5.45
CA ASP A 75 -8.71 16.72 -6.42
C ASP A 75 -7.99 16.91 -7.76
N ASP A 76 -6.70 17.28 -7.74
CA ASP A 76 -5.87 17.41 -8.95
C ASP A 76 -5.71 16.06 -9.67
N ILE A 77 -5.37 15.00 -8.93
CA ILE A 77 -5.24 13.64 -9.47
C ILE A 77 -6.56 13.16 -10.08
N TRP A 78 -7.69 13.40 -9.41
CA TRP A 78 -8.99 12.99 -9.93
C TRP A 78 -9.38 13.76 -11.19
N GLY A 79 -9.15 15.08 -11.21
CA GLY A 79 -9.44 15.94 -12.35
C GLY A 79 -8.56 15.67 -13.57
N ARG A 80 -7.29 15.31 -13.35
CA ARG A 80 -6.28 15.08 -14.41
C ARG A 80 -5.88 13.61 -14.56
N ARG A 81 -6.70 12.68 -14.08
CA ARG A 81 -6.40 11.24 -14.07
C ARG A 81 -6.00 10.68 -15.44
N GLU A 82 -6.60 11.17 -16.51
CA GLU A 82 -6.27 10.80 -17.90
C GLU A 82 -4.81 11.14 -18.24
N GLU A 83 -4.38 12.34 -17.89
CA GLU A 83 -3.01 12.83 -18.12
C GLU A 83 -2.02 12.03 -17.28
N TYR A 84 -2.29 11.88 -15.98
CA TYR A 84 -1.40 11.12 -15.10
C TYR A 84 -1.29 9.65 -15.47
N PHE A 85 -2.40 9.03 -15.88
CA PHE A 85 -2.41 7.65 -16.35
C PHE A 85 -1.63 7.49 -17.66
N THR A 86 -1.84 8.38 -18.63
CA THR A 86 -1.09 8.38 -19.90
C THR A 86 0.40 8.54 -19.66
N GLY A 87 0.80 9.48 -18.80
CA GLY A 87 2.20 9.67 -18.44
C GLY A 87 2.80 8.45 -17.73
N PHE A 88 2.02 7.76 -16.89
CA PHE A 88 2.46 6.54 -16.23
C PHE A 88 2.75 5.42 -17.24
N LEU A 89 1.85 5.20 -18.21
CA LEU A 89 2.05 4.20 -19.25
C LEU A 89 3.23 4.51 -20.17
N ALA A 90 3.54 5.79 -20.38
CA ALA A 90 4.65 6.23 -21.21
C ALA A 90 6.01 6.29 -20.46
N ALA A 91 6.01 6.16 -19.13
CA ALA A 91 7.22 6.30 -18.34
C ALA A 91 8.18 5.12 -18.54
N ALA A 92 9.45 5.43 -18.82
CA ALA A 92 10.52 4.43 -18.85
C ALA A 92 10.82 3.88 -17.45
N ASP A 93 10.66 4.72 -16.42
CA ASP A 93 10.81 4.36 -15.01
C ASP A 93 9.50 4.67 -14.27
N ALA A 94 8.71 3.64 -14.03
CA ALA A 94 7.42 3.75 -13.35
C ALA A 94 7.56 4.21 -11.88
N LEU A 95 8.67 3.87 -11.21
CA LEU A 95 8.89 4.23 -9.81
C LEU A 95 9.22 5.72 -9.67
N GLU A 96 10.09 6.23 -10.54
CA GLU A 96 10.39 7.67 -10.58
C GLU A 96 9.18 8.47 -11.08
N TYR A 97 8.42 7.96 -12.03
CA TYR A 97 7.15 8.59 -12.41
C TYR A 97 6.17 8.69 -11.23
N CYS A 98 6.04 7.63 -10.43
CA CYS A 98 5.22 7.68 -9.22
C CYS A 98 5.63 8.83 -8.28
N ALA A 99 6.92 9.13 -8.17
CA ALA A 99 7.42 10.23 -7.33
C ALA A 99 7.06 11.65 -7.86
N SER A 100 6.68 11.77 -9.13
CA SER A 100 6.26 13.04 -9.73
C SER A 100 4.80 13.40 -9.44
N ILE A 101 3.99 12.42 -9.02
CA ILE A 101 2.56 12.59 -8.77
C ILE A 101 2.36 13.41 -7.49
N PRO A 102 1.41 14.37 -7.44
CA PRO A 102 1.15 15.18 -6.26
C PRO A 102 1.00 14.33 -4.98
N TRP A 103 1.73 14.70 -3.94
CA TRP A 103 1.74 14.03 -2.62
C TRP A 103 2.38 12.63 -2.58
N ILE A 104 2.73 12.05 -3.72
CA ILE A 104 3.53 10.82 -3.78
C ILE A 104 5.01 11.22 -3.80
N GLY A 105 5.83 10.58 -2.97
CA GLY A 105 7.22 10.98 -2.77
C GLY A 105 8.04 9.84 -2.16
N GLY A 106 9.09 10.19 -1.40
CA GLY A 106 10.16 9.29 -0.95
C GLY A 106 9.73 7.85 -0.61
N ILE A 107 8.79 7.66 0.32
CA ILE A 107 8.30 6.32 0.70
C ILE A 107 7.03 5.92 -0.06
N THR A 108 6.12 6.86 -0.31
CA THR A 108 4.82 6.58 -0.93
C THR A 108 4.91 6.16 -2.39
N LYS A 109 5.99 6.53 -3.11
CA LYS A 109 6.25 6.05 -4.47
C LYS A 109 6.39 4.53 -4.55
N TYR A 110 7.05 3.91 -3.55
CA TYR A 110 7.17 2.46 -3.47
C TYR A 110 5.84 1.79 -3.17
N HIS A 111 4.99 2.41 -2.34
CA HIS A 111 3.64 1.91 -2.09
C HIS A 111 2.83 1.86 -3.39
N LEU A 112 2.83 2.97 -4.13
CA LEU A 112 2.05 3.09 -5.35
C LEU A 112 2.58 2.16 -6.45
N ALA A 113 3.89 2.18 -6.70
CA ALA A 113 4.53 1.31 -7.69
C ALA A 113 4.27 -0.17 -7.41
N LYS A 114 4.35 -0.59 -6.14
CA LYS A 114 4.03 -1.96 -5.73
C LYS A 114 2.57 -2.32 -6.03
N ASN A 115 1.63 -1.43 -5.73
CA ASN A 115 0.20 -1.67 -6.01
C ASN A 115 -0.08 -1.71 -7.53
N PHE A 116 0.79 -1.10 -8.34
CA PHE A 116 0.82 -1.23 -9.80
C PHE A 116 1.68 -2.40 -10.32
N GLY A 117 2.08 -3.32 -9.43
CA GLY A 117 2.74 -4.58 -9.78
C GLY A 117 4.27 -4.55 -9.78
N ALA A 118 4.90 -3.42 -9.46
CA ALA A 118 6.36 -3.36 -9.36
C ALA A 118 6.89 -4.27 -8.24
N GLN A 119 8.01 -4.94 -8.50
CA GLN A 119 8.65 -5.86 -7.56
C GLN A 119 9.57 -5.12 -6.58
N VAL A 120 8.98 -4.18 -5.84
CA VAL A 120 9.67 -3.34 -4.87
C VAL A 120 9.08 -3.48 -3.48
N ALA A 121 9.95 -3.48 -2.48
CA ALA A 121 9.57 -3.34 -1.08
C ALA A 121 9.42 -1.86 -0.72
N LYS A 122 8.39 -1.54 0.05
CA LYS A 122 8.18 -0.20 0.60
C LYS A 122 9.02 -0.05 1.88
N PRO A 123 9.97 0.90 1.93
CA PRO A 123 10.84 1.06 3.09
C PRO A 123 10.12 1.80 4.23
N ASP A 124 9.01 1.25 4.74
CA ASP A 124 8.32 1.79 5.90
C ASP A 124 8.97 1.37 7.22
N VAL A 125 8.47 1.95 8.32
CA VAL A 125 9.05 1.77 9.65
C VAL A 125 9.10 0.31 10.11
N HIS A 126 8.17 -0.56 9.70
CA HIS A 126 8.18 -1.96 10.08
C HIS A 126 9.24 -2.72 9.29
N LEU A 127 9.25 -2.58 7.97
CA LEU A 127 10.22 -3.27 7.13
C LEU A 127 11.65 -2.78 7.36
N GLN A 128 11.85 -1.48 7.59
CA GLN A 128 13.17 -0.94 7.94
C GLN A 128 13.70 -1.56 9.23
N ARG A 129 12.86 -1.68 10.26
CA ARG A 129 13.29 -2.28 11.53
C ARG A 129 13.58 -3.77 11.37
N LEU A 130 12.74 -4.52 10.66
CA LEU A 130 12.98 -5.94 10.40
C LEU A 130 14.27 -6.15 9.61
N ALA A 131 14.51 -5.37 8.56
CA ALA A 131 15.72 -5.48 7.76
C ALA A 131 16.99 -5.13 8.55
N ALA A 132 16.90 -4.16 9.47
CA ALA A 132 18.01 -3.79 10.35
C ALA A 132 18.41 -4.90 11.34
N LEU A 133 17.50 -5.81 11.69
CA LEU A 133 17.83 -6.98 12.54
C LEU A 133 18.75 -7.98 11.82
N GLU A 134 18.85 -7.90 10.49
CA GLU A 134 19.67 -8.76 9.65
C GLU A 134 20.74 -7.97 8.87
N ASP A 135 21.07 -6.74 9.30
CA ASP A 135 22.01 -5.83 8.63
C ASP A 135 21.73 -5.66 7.11
N SER A 136 20.45 -5.58 6.74
CA SER A 136 19.98 -5.59 5.36
C SER A 136 19.07 -4.39 5.04
N THR A 137 18.60 -4.32 3.80
CA THR A 137 17.60 -3.34 3.35
C THR A 137 16.21 -3.98 3.24
N PRO A 138 15.11 -3.21 3.33
CA PRO A 138 13.76 -3.72 3.06
C PRO A 138 13.63 -4.49 1.75
N GLN A 139 14.29 -3.99 0.69
CA GLN A 139 14.29 -4.63 -0.62
C GLN A 139 14.98 -5.99 -0.55
N ALA A 140 16.23 -6.05 -0.07
CA ALA A 140 17.00 -7.27 0.01
C ALA A 140 16.37 -8.33 0.94
N LEU A 141 15.78 -7.90 2.06
CA LEU A 141 15.00 -8.79 2.94
C LEU A 141 13.82 -9.42 2.19
N CYS A 142 13.05 -8.61 1.46
CA CYS A 142 11.88 -9.11 0.74
C CYS A 142 12.27 -9.98 -0.46
N GLU A 143 13.35 -9.64 -1.18
CA GLU A 143 13.89 -10.45 -2.29
C GLU A 143 14.35 -11.83 -1.83
N ARG A 144 15.11 -11.90 -0.73
CA ARG A 144 15.59 -13.17 -0.16
C ARG A 144 14.41 -14.09 0.20
N LEU A 145 13.45 -13.56 0.96
CA LEU A 145 12.27 -14.32 1.37
C LEU A 145 11.35 -14.68 0.19
N ALA A 146 11.26 -13.81 -0.81
CA ALA A 146 10.51 -14.06 -2.04
C ALA A 146 11.10 -15.27 -2.78
N GLN A 147 12.42 -15.31 -2.94
CA GLN A 147 13.14 -16.42 -3.56
C GLN A 147 12.97 -17.72 -2.76
N GLU A 148 13.06 -17.69 -1.43
CA GLU A 148 12.91 -18.87 -0.57
C GLU A 148 11.49 -19.46 -0.60
N ARG A 149 10.46 -18.63 -0.85
CA ARG A 149 9.04 -19.02 -0.74
C ARG A 149 8.31 -19.10 -2.07
N GLY A 150 8.90 -18.62 -3.16
CA GLY A 150 8.25 -18.57 -4.47
C GLY A 150 7.16 -17.50 -4.55
N PHE A 151 7.29 -16.40 -3.80
CA PHE A 151 6.37 -15.26 -3.85
C PHE A 151 6.98 -14.07 -4.61
N LYS A 152 6.15 -13.12 -5.00
CA LYS A 152 6.60 -11.78 -5.43
C LYS A 152 7.21 -11.01 -4.26
N VAL A 153 8.18 -10.14 -4.56
CA VAL A 153 8.78 -9.20 -3.57
C VAL A 153 7.68 -8.35 -2.92
N ALA A 154 6.75 -7.87 -3.75
CA ALA A 154 5.57 -7.12 -3.34
C ALA A 154 4.71 -7.89 -2.31
N THR A 155 4.55 -9.19 -2.50
CA THR A 155 3.74 -10.05 -1.61
C THR A 155 4.42 -10.29 -0.29
N VAL A 156 5.73 -10.50 -0.28
CA VAL A 156 6.49 -10.59 0.97
C VAL A 156 6.39 -9.29 1.77
N ASP A 157 6.53 -8.14 1.12
CA ASP A 157 6.32 -6.83 1.76
C ASP A 157 4.95 -6.76 2.44
N VAL A 158 3.89 -7.12 1.72
CA VAL A 158 2.51 -7.09 2.24
C VAL A 158 2.36 -7.99 3.46
N LEU A 159 2.92 -9.19 3.41
CA LEU A 159 2.83 -10.17 4.50
C LEU A 159 3.58 -9.71 5.75
N LEU A 160 4.84 -9.26 5.60
CA LEU A 160 5.63 -8.74 6.71
C LEU A 160 4.99 -7.51 7.33
N TRP A 161 4.53 -6.58 6.48
CA TRP A 161 3.85 -5.38 6.94
C TRP A 161 2.54 -5.73 7.68
N ARG A 162 1.72 -6.63 7.14
CA ARG A 162 0.46 -7.07 7.78
C ARG A 162 0.74 -7.70 9.12
N ALA A 163 1.68 -8.65 9.18
CA ALA A 163 2.05 -9.36 10.41
C ALA A 163 2.52 -8.37 11.50
N CYS A 164 3.29 -7.35 11.14
CA CYS A 164 3.67 -6.28 12.05
C CYS A 164 2.47 -5.42 12.48
N ALA A 165 1.62 -5.03 11.52
CA ALA A 165 0.47 -4.16 11.77
C ALA A 165 -0.58 -4.80 12.70
N VAL A 166 -0.69 -6.13 12.70
CA VAL A 166 -1.60 -6.88 13.59
C VAL A 166 -0.93 -7.45 14.84
N GLY A 167 0.37 -7.21 15.04
CA GLY A 167 1.11 -7.63 16.23
C GLY A 167 1.50 -9.11 16.25
N ILE A 168 1.45 -9.81 15.11
CA ILE A 168 2.01 -11.16 14.98
C ILE A 168 3.53 -11.10 15.01
N ILE A 169 4.14 -10.04 14.45
CA ILE A 169 5.58 -9.81 14.51
C ILE A 169 5.83 -8.47 15.20
N ASP A 170 6.65 -8.45 16.25
CA ASP A 170 7.19 -7.19 16.75
C ASP A 170 8.36 -6.77 15.87
N SER A 171 8.12 -5.79 15.00
CA SER A 171 9.14 -5.24 14.10
C SER A 171 10.42 -4.76 14.80
N ARG A 172 10.41 -4.46 16.12
CA ARG A 172 11.59 -4.01 16.85
C ARG A 172 12.50 -5.15 17.30
N THR A 173 11.94 -6.33 17.53
CA THR A 173 12.65 -7.46 18.14
C THR A 173 12.70 -8.68 17.23
N GLY A 174 11.88 -8.72 16.18
CA GLY A 174 11.69 -9.89 15.32
C GLY A 174 10.87 -11.00 15.99
N ALA A 175 10.41 -10.81 17.24
CA ALA A 175 9.66 -11.81 17.96
C ALA A 175 8.32 -12.10 17.28
N ILE A 176 8.02 -13.39 17.10
CA ILE A 176 6.76 -13.86 16.54
C ILE A 176 5.82 -14.22 17.70
N HIS A 177 4.70 -13.53 17.78
CA HIS A 177 3.62 -13.82 18.72
C HIS A 177 2.57 -14.68 18.03
N VAL A 178 2.47 -15.94 18.46
CA VAL A 178 1.37 -16.81 18.06
C VAL A 178 0.13 -16.37 18.86
N PRO A 179 -0.98 -15.97 18.22
CA PRO A 179 -2.21 -15.72 18.95
C PRO A 179 -2.56 -16.97 19.76
N GLN A 180 -2.74 -16.84 21.08
CA GLN A 180 -3.36 -17.91 21.85
C GLN A 180 -4.69 -18.22 21.18
N GLN A 181 -4.90 -19.48 20.77
CA GLN A 181 -6.19 -19.93 20.27
C GLN A 181 -7.23 -19.45 21.28
N ARG A 182 -8.20 -18.66 20.84
CA ARG A 182 -9.37 -18.37 21.69
C ARG A 182 -9.93 -19.72 22.06
N ALA A 183 -9.78 -20.12 23.32
CA ALA A 183 -10.45 -21.28 23.85
C ALA A 183 -11.92 -21.13 23.46
N ALA A 184 -12.46 -22.12 22.74
CA ALA A 184 -13.88 -22.20 22.51
C ALA A 184 -14.53 -22.14 23.90
N ALA A 185 -15.22 -21.05 24.20
CA ALA A 185 -16.08 -21.00 25.36
C ALA A 185 -17.16 -22.05 25.11
N ASN A 186 -17.16 -23.08 25.96
CA ASN A 186 -18.19 -24.12 26.02
C ASN A 186 -19.58 -23.52 26.24
#